data_AF-A0A9D9IYF7-F1
#
_entry.id   AF-A0A9D9IYF7-F1
#
_cell.length_a   1.000
_cell.length_b   1.000
_cell.length_c   1.000
_cell.angle_alpha   90.00
_cell.angle_beta   90.00
_cell.angle_gamma   90.00
#
_symmetry.space_group_name_H-M   'P 1'
#
loop_
_entity.id
_entity.type
_entity.pdbx_description
1 polymer ?
#
loop_
_entity_poly.entity_id
_entity_poly.type
_entity_poly.pdbx_seq_one_letter_code
_entity_poly.pdbx_strand_id
1 'polypeptide(L)'
;MLLLPLGLWAQQSPQDEEKQFRQAIDTQIEEYTNLLDLEYWQVFYLDSIMTHDYTAMRDEIQDLSKARVSNSDVYQRVQDKWMEQMYQSFSKVFNEEQWDKYLKAGAQRDKRLRDKREAKRQQ
;
A
#
# COMPACT_ATOMS: atom_id res chain seq x y z
N MET A 1 -0.31 -6.07 -6.95
CA MET A 1 -0.97 -4.78 -6.69
C MET A 1 -2.30 -5.09 -6.02
N LEU A 2 -2.33 -4.98 -4.68
CA LEU A 2 -3.53 -5.21 -3.87
C LEU A 2 -4.59 -4.16 -4.22
N LEU A 3 -5.50 -4.50 -5.12
CA LEU A 3 -6.78 -3.82 -5.28
C LEU A 3 -7.71 -4.41 -4.22
N LEU A 4 -7.65 -3.86 -3.00
CA LEU A 4 -8.66 -4.15 -1.99
C LEU A 4 -10.02 -3.69 -2.54
N PRO A 5 -11.00 -4.59 -2.69
CA PRO A 5 -12.29 -4.24 -3.29
C PRO A 5 -13.05 -3.33 -2.32
N LEU A 6 -13.09 -2.03 -2.64
CA LEU A 6 -13.85 -0.99 -1.92
C LEU A 6 -15.39 -1.18 -1.97
N GLY A 7 -15.89 -2.27 -2.56
CA GLY A 7 -17.31 -2.47 -2.90
C GLY A 7 -18.09 -3.45 -2.02
N LEU A 8 -17.48 -4.07 -1.00
CA LEU A 8 -18.12 -5.11 -0.17
C LEU A 8 -18.12 -4.81 1.34
N TRP A 9 -17.99 -3.53 1.71
CA TRP A 9 -17.78 -3.09 3.10
C TRP A 9 -19.09 -2.72 3.82
N ALA A 10 -20.22 -3.33 3.46
CA ALA A 10 -21.52 -2.99 4.05
C ALA A 10 -22.02 -4.01 5.09
N GLN A 11 -21.31 -5.11 5.34
CA GLN A 11 -21.86 -6.24 6.12
C GLN A 11 -20.86 -6.99 7.02
N GLN A 12 -19.69 -6.40 7.32
CA GLN A 12 -18.67 -7.05 8.15
C GLN A 12 -18.48 -6.31 9.47
N SER A 13 -18.20 -7.04 10.55
CA SER A 13 -17.88 -6.42 11.83
C SER A 13 -16.50 -5.75 11.76
N PRO A 14 -16.22 -4.70 12.54
CA PRO A 14 -14.90 -4.07 12.57
C PRO A 14 -13.75 -5.07 12.84
N GLN A 15 -14.00 -6.10 13.65
CA GLN A 15 -13.06 -7.18 13.90
C GLN A 15 -12.79 -8.06 12.66
N ASP A 16 -13.79 -8.31 11.83
CA ASP A 16 -13.62 -9.08 10.59
C ASP A 16 -12.83 -8.30 9.54
N GLU A 17 -13.05 -6.98 9.46
CA GLU A 17 -12.30 -6.08 8.58
C GLU A 17 -10.82 -6.02 8.97
N GLU A 18 -10.52 -5.87 10.27
CA GLU A 18 -9.15 -5.84 10.78
C GLU A 18 -8.42 -7.17 10.53
N LYS A 19 -9.12 -8.29 10.70
CA LYS A 19 -8.58 -9.62 10.40
C LYS A 19 -8.25 -9.79 8.92
N GLN A 20 -9.17 -9.42 8.02
CA GLN A 20 -8.93 -9.51 6.58
C GLN A 20 -7.79 -8.60 6.13
N PHE A 21 -7.73 -7.41 6.71
CA PHE A 21 -6.66 -6.46 6.46
C PHE A 21 -5.30 -7.03 6.87
N ARG A 22 -5.20 -7.60 8.08
CA ARG A 22 -3.99 -8.26 8.54
C ARG A 22 -3.59 -9.41 7.63
N GLN A 23 -4.54 -10.25 7.23
CA GLN A 23 -4.31 -11.35 6.29
C GLN A 23 -3.75 -10.86 4.95
N ALA A 24 -4.29 -9.76 4.41
CA ALA A 24 -3.79 -9.18 3.16
C ALA A 24 -2.33 -8.70 3.27
N ILE A 25 -1.96 -8.12 4.42
CA ILE A 25 -0.58 -7.72 4.70
C ILE A 25 0.32 -8.96 4.79
N ASP A 26 -0.07 -9.97 5.57
CA ASP A 26 0.70 -11.20 5.75
C ASP A 26 0.94 -11.91 4.40
N THR A 27 -0.10 -12.03 3.56
CA THR A 27 0.02 -12.60 2.21
C THR A 27 1.00 -11.82 1.34
N GLN A 28 0.93 -10.49 1.37
CA GLN A 28 1.81 -9.67 0.54
C GLN A 28 3.27 -9.72 1.01
N ILE A 29 3.51 -9.84 2.32
CA ILE A 29 4.84 -10.05 2.89
C ILE A 29 5.38 -11.42 2.48
N GLU A 30 4.56 -12.47 2.52
CA GLU A 30 4.95 -13.80 2.05
C GLU A 30 5.34 -13.78 0.57
N GLU A 31 4.55 -13.12 -0.28
CA GLU A 31 4.88 -12.92 -1.70
C GLU A 31 6.22 -12.21 -1.87
N TYR A 32 6.47 -11.11 -1.14
CA TYR A 32 7.73 -10.38 -1.24
C TYR A 32 8.91 -11.16 -0.68
N THR A 33 8.70 -11.92 0.40
CA THR A 33 9.73 -12.78 0.98
C THR A 33 10.21 -13.80 -0.04
N ASN A 34 9.27 -14.47 -0.70
CA ASN A 34 9.57 -15.48 -1.72
C ASN A 34 10.17 -14.86 -2.99
N LEU A 35 9.65 -13.71 -3.44
CA LEU A 35 10.08 -13.06 -4.67
C LEU A 35 11.48 -12.46 -4.57
N LEU A 36 11.79 -11.86 -3.41
CA LEU A 36 13.00 -11.06 -3.21
C LEU A 36 14.06 -11.77 -2.37
N ASP A 37 13.75 -12.97 -1.85
CA ASP A 37 14.61 -13.72 -0.93
C ASP A 37 14.99 -12.83 0.27
N LEU A 38 13.96 -12.39 0.99
CA LEU A 38 14.13 -11.41 2.08
C LEU A 38 14.75 -12.07 3.32
N GLU A 39 15.70 -11.37 3.92
CA GLU A 39 16.23 -11.73 5.23
C GLU A 39 15.18 -11.48 6.33
N TYR A 40 15.27 -12.22 7.44
CA TYR A 40 14.31 -12.11 8.55
C TYR A 40 14.12 -10.67 9.05
N TRP A 41 15.19 -9.88 9.15
CA TRP A 41 15.09 -8.49 9.58
C TRP A 41 14.36 -7.62 8.54
N GLN A 42 14.52 -7.90 7.25
CA GLN A 42 13.79 -7.20 6.18
C GLN A 42 12.31 -7.52 6.23
N VAL A 43 11.94 -8.79 6.45
CA VAL A 43 10.55 -9.22 6.66
C VAL A 43 9.92 -8.47 7.83
N PHE A 44 10.63 -8.38 8.95
CA PHE A 44 10.15 -7.63 10.13
C PHE A 44 9.90 -6.15 9.82
N TYR A 45 10.84 -5.47 9.13
CA TYR A 45 10.63 -4.07 8.76
C TYR A 45 9.50 -3.88 7.76
N LEU A 46 9.36 -4.78 6.78
CA LEU A 46 8.25 -4.73 5.84
C LEU A 46 6.91 -4.88 6.55
N ASP A 47 6.77 -5.83 7.48
CA ASP A 47 5.56 -5.99 8.29
C ASP A 47 5.23 -4.71 9.05
N SER A 48 6.23 -4.12 9.71
CA SER A 48 6.05 -2.88 10.47
C SER A 48 5.65 -1.70 9.58
N ILE A 49 6.34 -1.50 8.44
CA ILE A 49 6.04 -0.43 7.48
C ILE A 49 4.63 -0.61 6.93
N MET A 50 4.29 -1.80 6.44
CA MET A 50 3.00 -2.07 5.82
C MET A 50 1.87 -1.93 6.83
N THR A 51 2.00 -2.54 8.01
CA THR A 51 0.99 -2.41 9.07
C THR A 51 0.75 -0.96 9.44
N HIS A 52 1.81 -0.18 9.64
CA HIS A 52 1.69 1.24 9.97
C HIS A 52 1.04 2.05 8.84
N ASP A 53 1.61 2.00 7.63
CA ASP A 53 1.22 2.88 6.52
C ASP A 53 -0.16 2.53 5.98
N TYR A 54 -0.50 1.24 5.89
CA TYR A 54 -1.85 0.85 5.47
C TYR A 54 -2.89 1.22 6.54
N THR A 55 -2.57 1.14 7.84
CA THR A 55 -3.49 1.56 8.91
C THR A 55 -3.74 3.07 8.82
N ALA A 56 -2.68 3.87 8.69
CA ALA A 56 -2.80 5.31 8.55
C ALA A 56 -3.56 5.71 7.28
N MET A 57 -3.34 5.00 6.16
CA MET A 57 -4.11 5.18 4.93
C MET A 57 -5.60 4.88 5.12
N ARG A 58 -5.92 3.76 5.79
CA ARG A 58 -7.30 3.37 6.07
C ARG A 58 -8.00 4.42 6.92
N ASP A 59 -7.36 4.89 7.98
CA ASP A 59 -7.93 5.86 8.91
C ASP A 59 -8.22 7.19 8.18
N GLU A 60 -7.31 7.67 7.33
CA GLU A 60 -7.52 8.88 6.52
C GLU A 60 -8.65 8.69 5.48
N ILE A 61 -8.75 7.52 4.85
CA ILE A 61 -9.86 7.18 3.95
C ILE A 61 -11.21 7.17 4.72
N GLN A 62 -11.22 6.61 5.92
CA GLN A 62 -12.42 6.59 6.77
C GLN A 62 -12.82 8.00 7.18
N ASP A 63 -11.87 8.88 7.48
CA ASP A 63 -12.17 10.27 7.83
C ASP A 63 -12.75 11.06 6.65
N LEU A 64 -12.23 10.85 5.44
CA LEU A 64 -12.83 11.39 4.20
C LEU A 64 -14.27 10.89 4.00
N SER A 65 -14.49 9.60 4.24
CA SER A 65 -15.81 8.96 4.13
C SER A 65 -16.80 9.55 5.15
N LYS A 66 -16.39 9.68 6.42
CA LYS A 66 -17.19 10.31 7.48
C LYS A 66 -17.51 11.77 7.17
N ALA A 67 -16.57 12.50 6.57
CA ALA A 67 -16.76 13.87 6.09
C ALA A 67 -17.63 13.96 4.82
N ARG A 68 -18.14 12.83 4.30
CA ARG A 68 -18.98 12.73 3.10
C ARG A 68 -18.32 13.35 1.87
N VAL A 69 -17.00 13.25 1.77
CA VAL A 69 -16.27 13.67 0.56
C VAL A 69 -16.72 12.76 -0.58
N SER A 70 -17.35 13.33 -1.60
CA SER A 70 -17.86 12.59 -2.77
C SER A 70 -16.85 12.53 -3.92
N ASN A 71 -15.82 13.36 -3.89
CA ASN A 71 -14.82 13.42 -4.94
C ASN A 71 -13.84 12.23 -4.83
N SER A 72 -13.91 11.31 -5.79
CA SER A 72 -13.04 10.14 -5.89
C SER A 72 -11.56 10.49 -5.97
N ASP A 73 -11.20 11.64 -6.55
CA ASP A 73 -9.80 12.06 -6.72
C ASP A 73 -9.12 12.32 -5.38
N VAL A 74 -9.89 12.70 -4.36
CA VAL A 74 -9.35 12.94 -3.00
C VAL A 74 -8.93 11.61 -2.37
N TYR A 75 -9.74 10.56 -2.51
CA TYR A 75 -9.37 9.21 -2.05
C TYR A 75 -8.18 8.66 -2.82
N GLN A 76 -8.14 8.85 -4.15
CA GLN A 76 -7.00 8.44 -4.96
C GLN A 76 -5.71 9.16 -4.55
N ARG A 77 -5.80 10.43 -4.16
CA ARG A 77 -4.65 11.20 -3.68
C ARG A 77 -4.12 10.67 -2.35
N VAL A 78 -5.00 10.31 -1.42
CA VAL A 78 -4.60 9.68 -0.16
C VAL A 78 -3.91 8.35 -0.41
N GLN A 79 -4.49 7.51 -1.27
CA GLN A 79 -3.85 6.25 -1.67
C GLN A 79 -2.49 6.48 -2.32
N ASP A 80 -2.40 7.38 -3.30
CA ASP A 80 -1.13 7.70 -3.98
C ASP A 80 -0.05 8.17 -2.99
N LYS A 81 -0.43 9.00 -2.00
CA LYS A 81 0.47 9.49 -0.92
C LYS A 81 1.07 8.32 -0.13
N TRP A 82 0.24 7.43 0.37
CA TRP A 82 0.70 6.30 1.20
C TRP A 82 1.43 5.23 0.40
N MET A 83 1.02 4.98 -0.84
CA MET A 83 1.76 4.09 -1.74
C MET A 83 3.15 4.65 -2.10
N GLU A 84 3.30 5.96 -2.20
CA GLU A 84 4.60 6.58 -2.39
C GLU A 84 5.45 6.50 -1.11
N GLN A 85 4.87 6.75 0.06
CA GLN A 85 5.56 6.60 1.35
C GLN A 85 6.12 5.18 1.51
N MET A 86 5.30 4.14 1.29
CA MET A 86 5.75 2.74 1.37
C MET A 86 6.86 2.44 0.37
N TYR A 87 6.73 2.91 -0.87
CA TYR A 87 7.76 2.73 -1.90
C TYR A 87 9.12 3.32 -1.48
N GLN A 88 9.13 4.53 -0.90
CA GLN A 88 10.35 5.17 -0.39
C GLN A 88 10.90 4.50 0.88
N SER A 89 10.05 3.86 1.68
CA SER A 89 10.48 3.08 2.84
C SER A 89 11.11 1.77 2.41
N PHE A 90 10.51 1.05 1.45
CA PHE A 90 11.04 -0.21 0.92
C PHE A 90 12.41 -0.04 0.27
N SER A 91 12.66 1.08 -0.42
CA SER A 91 13.97 1.36 -1.04
C SER A 91 15.11 1.48 -0.03
N LYS A 92 14.81 1.64 1.26
CA LYS A 92 15.81 1.69 2.36
C LYS A 92 16.01 0.34 3.03
N VAL A 93 15.06 -0.60 2.85
CA VAL A 93 15.12 -1.95 3.43
C VAL A 93 15.78 -2.92 2.46
N PHE A 94 15.51 -2.79 1.17
CA PHE A 94 16.05 -3.67 0.14
C PHE A 94 17.49 -3.30 -0.23
N ASN A 95 18.29 -4.31 -0.56
CA ASN A 95 19.54 -4.11 -1.27
C ASN A 95 19.27 -3.82 -2.77
N GLU A 96 20.31 -3.52 -3.54
CA GLU A 96 20.18 -3.14 -4.96
C GLU A 96 19.54 -4.23 -5.83
N GLU A 97 19.90 -5.50 -5.63
CA GLU A 97 19.35 -6.63 -6.39
C GLU A 97 17.86 -6.83 -6.08
N GLN A 98 17.50 -6.81 -4.80
CA GLN A 98 16.13 -6.92 -4.33
C GLN A 98 15.29 -5.75 -4.83
N TRP A 99 15.83 -4.53 -4.81
CA TRP A 99 15.16 -3.35 -5.32
C TRP A 99 14.88 -3.46 -6.83
N ASP A 100 15.87 -3.88 -7.62
CA ASP A 100 15.69 -4.09 -9.06
C ASP A 100 14.64 -5.17 -9.37
N LYS A 101 14.65 -6.29 -8.63
CA LYS A 101 13.60 -7.33 -8.73
C LYS A 101 12.22 -6.78 -8.39
N TYR A 102 12.10 -6.02 -7.30
CA TYR A 102 10.86 -5.37 -6.88
C TYR A 102 10.32 -4.41 -7.96
N LEU A 103 11.20 -3.60 -8.55
CA LEU A 103 10.86 -2.71 -9.66
C LEU A 103 10.33 -3.48 -10.87
N LYS A 104 11.04 -4.55 -11.28
CA LYS A 104 10.68 -5.41 -12.42
C LYS A 104 9.38 -6.18 -12.20
N ALA A 105 9.07 -6.55 -10.96
CA ALA A 105 7.83 -7.25 -10.60
C ALA A 105 6.56 -6.38 -10.74
N GLY A 106 6.71 -5.07 -10.93
CA GLY A 106 5.60 -4.17 -11.26
C GLY A 106 5.67 -2.82 -10.56
N ALA A 107 6.47 -2.68 -9.51
CA ALA A 107 6.55 -1.44 -8.75
C ALA A 107 7.02 -0.25 -9.61
N GLN A 108 7.87 -0.50 -10.62
CA GLN A 108 8.26 0.54 -11.57
C GLN A 108 7.07 1.07 -12.37
N ARG A 109 6.18 0.18 -12.84
CA ARG A 109 4.96 0.58 -13.56
C ARG A 109 4.04 1.38 -12.65
N ASP A 110 3.85 0.89 -11.43
CA ASP A 110 2.93 1.50 -10.47
C ASP A 110 3.43 2.90 -10.05
N LYS A 111 4.74 3.07 -9.84
CA LYS A 111 5.40 4.37 -9.62
C LYS A 111 5.14 5.33 -10.78
N ARG A 112 5.40 4.91 -12.03
CA ARG A 112 5.15 5.75 -13.21
C ARG A 112 3.69 6.20 -13.32
N LEU A 113 2.74 5.31 -12.98
CA LEU A 113 1.33 5.66 -13.00
C LEU A 113 0.98 6.68 -11.92
N ARG A 114 1.53 6.55 -10.71
CA ARG A 114 1.39 7.56 -9.65
C ARG A 114 1.97 8.91 -10.07
N ASP A 115 3.17 8.91 -10.64
CA ASP A 115 3.86 10.13 -11.09
C ASP A 115 3.09 10.83 -12.21
N LYS A 116 2.52 10.07 -13.14
CA LYS A 116 1.65 10.61 -14.18
C LYS A 116 0.39 11.26 -13.60
N ARG A 117 -0.20 10.65 -12.57
CA ARG A 117 -1.36 11.25 -11.87
C ARG A 117 -0.96 12.51 -11.12
N GLU A 118 0.19 12.51 -10.47
CA GLU A 118 0.71 13.68 -9.76
C GLU A 118 1.02 14.85 -10.71
N ALA A 119 1.69 14.58 -11.82
CA ALA A 119 1.98 15.59 -12.84
C ALA A 119 0.69 16.23 -13.40
N LYS A 120 -0.37 15.44 -13.59
CA LYS A 120 -1.68 15.96 -14.02
C LYS A 120 -2.37 16.84 -13.00
N ARG A 121 -2.08 16.68 -11.70
CA ARG A 121 -2.66 17.49 -10.62
C ARG A 121 -1.97 18.84 -10.46
N GLN A 122 -0.72 18.94 -10.91
CA GLN A 122 0.10 20.16 -10.82
C GLN A 122 -0.04 21.07 -12.05
N GLN A 123 -0.77 20.63 -13.07
CA GLN A 123 -1.15 21.40 -14.25
C GLN A 123 -2.49 22.10 -14.02
#